data_AF-A0A954LJA1-F1
#
_entry.id   AF-A0A954LJA1-F1
#
_cell.length_a   1.000
_cell.length_b   1.000
_cell.length_c   1.000
_cell.angle_alpha   90.00
_cell.angle_beta   90.00
_cell.angle_gamma   90.00
#
_symmetry.space_group_name_H-M   'P 1'
#
loop_
_entity.id
_entity.type
_entity.pdbx_description
1 polymer ?
#
loop_
_entity_poly.entity_id
_entity_poly.type
_entity_poly.pdbx_seq_one_letter_code
_entity_poly.pdbx_strand_id
1 'polypeptide(L)'
;PRDRKGLPESLRFWKTRIEETDPCATFSVGLLYGPSGSGKSSLVKAGLLPRLHRSVIPIYIESTPQETEARLLRGLRKHCPAVEENLSLKETLASLRCGGELPEGKKILVVLDQFEQWLQARKETENTDLVQALRQCDGGRVQCLLMVRDDFWLAISRFLRELEIPLVEGENCALTDLFDLDHAHKVLAAFGKAFGKLPEEINDTTKEQNDFLNQSIAGLSEEGKVICIRLALFAEIMKGKPWTPATLNAVGGTTGVGVTFLEETFSAAAAPPQHRYHESAARAILSALLPECGLDIKGEMKSRKELLELSGYTRRPQDFDDLIRILDSEIRLVTPTDPKGLEGDEESILQSLKGQRFFFFFHD
;
A
#
# COMPACT_ATOMS: atom_id res chain seq x y z
N PRO A 1 22.58 1.58 -2.06
CA PRO A 1 23.78 1.06 -1.34
C PRO A 1 23.39 -0.04 -0.35
N ARG A 2 24.21 -1.08 -0.16
CA ARG A 2 24.00 -2.16 0.84
C ARG A 2 25.11 -2.15 1.87
N ASP A 3 24.81 -2.52 3.10
CA ASP A 3 25.82 -2.66 4.15
C ASP A 3 26.61 -3.98 4.05
N ARG A 4 27.55 -4.20 4.98
CA ARG A 4 28.37 -5.43 5.05
C ARG A 4 27.56 -6.71 5.24
N LYS A 5 26.30 -6.61 5.68
CA LYS A 5 25.36 -7.74 5.86
C LYS A 5 24.38 -7.84 4.68
N GLY A 6 24.58 -7.05 3.62
CA GLY A 6 23.73 -7.02 2.44
C GLY A 6 22.40 -6.29 2.64
N LEU A 7 22.21 -5.57 3.76
CA LEU A 7 20.97 -4.85 4.03
C LEU A 7 20.92 -3.53 3.24
N PRO A 8 19.85 -3.29 2.47
CA PRO A 8 19.65 -2.01 1.80
C PRO A 8 19.57 -0.85 2.79
N GLU A 9 20.07 0.31 2.38
CA GLU A 9 20.08 1.52 3.19
C GLU A 9 18.70 1.92 3.73
N SER A 10 17.65 1.80 2.90
CA SER A 10 16.27 2.09 3.30
C SER A 10 15.79 1.21 4.46
N LEU A 11 16.14 -0.08 4.48
CA LEU A 11 15.81 -0.98 5.59
C LEU A 11 16.71 -0.74 6.80
N ARG A 12 17.99 -0.46 6.58
CA ARG A 12 18.96 -0.17 7.64
C ARG A 12 18.53 1.07 8.43
N PHE A 13 18.12 2.13 7.74
CA PHE A 13 17.62 3.36 8.35
C PHE A 13 16.51 3.07 9.37
N TRP A 14 15.43 2.41 8.94
CA TRP A 14 14.31 2.09 9.82
C TRP A 14 14.71 1.12 10.92
N LYS A 15 15.46 0.06 10.61
CA LYS A 15 15.89 -0.94 11.59
C LYS A 15 16.73 -0.31 12.71
N THR A 16 17.72 0.52 12.38
CA THR A 16 18.58 1.17 13.37
C THR A 16 17.77 2.08 14.30
N ARG A 17 16.87 2.90 13.75
CA ARG A 17 16.04 3.79 14.58
C ARG A 17 15.03 3.01 15.42
N ILE A 18 14.38 1.99 14.88
CA ILE A 18 13.40 1.17 15.61
C ILE A 18 14.05 0.40 16.76
N GLU A 19 15.28 -0.08 16.58
CA GLU A 19 16.00 -0.85 17.62
C GLU A 19 16.66 0.03 18.68
N GLU A 20 16.86 1.32 18.38
CA GLU A 20 17.38 2.29 19.35
C GLU A 20 16.40 2.52 20.50
N THR A 21 16.90 2.48 21.73
CA THR A 21 16.10 2.64 22.95
C THR A 21 16.26 4.01 23.59
N ASP A 22 17.31 4.76 23.24
CA ASP A 22 17.47 6.15 23.66
C ASP A 22 16.44 7.05 22.95
N PRO A 23 15.50 7.67 23.70
CA PRO A 23 14.51 8.59 23.13
C PRO A 23 15.11 9.75 22.32
N CYS A 24 16.35 10.17 22.63
CA CYS A 24 17.03 11.25 21.91
C CYS A 24 17.65 10.82 20.58
N ALA A 25 17.92 9.52 20.42
CA ALA A 25 18.55 8.95 19.23
C ALA A 25 17.56 8.22 18.31
N THR A 26 16.27 8.24 18.66
CA THR A 26 15.19 7.56 17.95
C THR A 26 14.01 8.49 17.63
N PHE A 27 12.91 7.95 17.13
CA PHE A 27 11.66 8.68 16.89
C PHE A 27 10.52 8.11 17.73
N SER A 28 9.56 8.94 18.12
CA SER A 28 8.29 8.50 18.75
C SER A 28 7.30 8.00 17.70
N VAL A 29 7.06 8.81 16.67
CA VAL A 29 6.23 8.49 15.51
C VAL A 29 7.00 8.76 14.23
N GLY A 30 7.11 7.74 13.39
CA GLY A 30 7.73 7.81 12.07
C GLY A 30 6.70 7.74 10.95
N LEU A 31 7.05 8.28 9.78
CA LEU A 31 6.24 8.28 8.57
C LEU A 31 6.99 7.62 7.41
N LEU A 32 6.40 6.56 6.87
CA LEU A 32 6.79 5.97 5.60
C LEU A 32 5.73 6.32 4.55
N TYR A 33 6.09 7.16 3.58
CA TYR A 33 5.15 7.60 2.55
C TYR A 33 5.63 7.26 1.15
N GLY A 34 4.73 7.35 0.17
CA GLY A 34 5.06 7.18 -1.24
C GLY A 34 3.88 6.72 -2.09
N PRO A 35 4.06 6.61 -3.41
CA PRO A 35 2.99 6.29 -4.34
C PRO A 35 2.28 4.97 -4.03
N SER A 36 1.03 4.84 -4.49
CA SER A 36 0.34 3.54 -4.45
C SER A 36 1.13 2.50 -5.24
N GLY A 37 1.14 1.25 -4.76
CA GLY A 37 1.86 0.17 -5.43
C GLY A 37 3.40 0.26 -5.39
N SER A 38 4.00 1.22 -4.67
CA SER A 38 5.47 1.32 -4.51
C SER A 38 6.09 0.22 -3.62
N GLY A 39 5.26 -0.60 -2.98
CA GLY A 39 5.73 -1.74 -2.17
C GLY A 39 5.99 -1.43 -0.70
N LYS A 40 5.47 -0.32 -0.15
CA LYS A 40 5.56 0.04 1.28
C LYS A 40 5.24 -1.13 2.23
N SER A 41 4.09 -1.80 2.04
CA SER A 41 3.68 -2.94 2.88
C SER A 41 4.62 -4.13 2.75
N SER A 42 5.13 -4.41 1.56
CA SER A 42 6.13 -5.47 1.34
C SER A 42 7.47 -5.12 1.99
N LEU A 43 7.93 -3.87 1.88
CA LEU A 43 9.14 -3.36 2.51
C LEU A 43 9.07 -3.56 4.03
N VAL A 44 7.93 -3.28 4.65
CA VAL A 44 7.75 -3.45 6.09
C VAL A 44 7.55 -4.92 6.46
N LYS A 45 6.54 -5.61 5.91
CA LYS A 45 6.17 -7.00 6.30
C LYS A 45 7.28 -8.01 6.00
N ALA A 46 7.91 -7.93 4.83
CA ALA A 46 8.92 -8.90 4.39
C ALA A 46 10.36 -8.40 4.56
N GLY A 47 10.56 -7.09 4.46
CA GLY A 47 11.89 -6.46 4.60
C GLY A 47 12.26 -6.17 6.05
N LEU A 48 11.43 -5.40 6.75
CA LEU A 48 11.76 -4.81 8.05
C LEU A 48 11.44 -5.74 9.22
N LEU A 49 10.16 -6.08 9.42
CA LEU A 49 9.67 -6.76 10.62
C LEU A 49 10.40 -8.09 10.93
N PRO A 50 10.66 -8.99 9.95
CA PRO A 50 11.35 -10.25 10.22
C PRO A 50 12.83 -10.07 10.61
N ARG A 51 13.40 -8.89 10.35
CA ARG A 51 14.81 -8.57 10.62
C ARG A 51 14.99 -7.76 11.91
N LEU A 52 13.90 -7.38 12.59
CA LEU A 52 13.97 -6.69 13.87
C LEU A 52 14.50 -7.61 14.98
N HIS A 53 15.23 -7.03 15.93
CA HIS A 53 15.75 -7.71 17.08
C HIS A 53 14.59 -8.24 17.95
N ARG A 54 14.81 -9.38 18.63
CA ARG A 54 13.78 -10.04 19.45
C ARG A 54 13.29 -9.19 20.63
N SER A 55 13.95 -8.07 20.94
CA SER A 55 13.49 -7.09 21.93
C SER A 55 12.31 -6.26 21.43
N VAL A 56 12.15 -6.10 20.12
CA VAL A 56 11.07 -5.34 19.52
C VAL A 56 9.89 -6.28 19.24
N ILE A 57 8.72 -5.93 19.75
CA ILE A 57 7.45 -6.63 19.57
C ILE A 57 6.64 -5.81 18.56
N PRO A 58 6.57 -6.25 17.28
CA PRO A 58 5.81 -5.52 16.28
C PRO A 58 4.32 -5.84 16.36
N ILE A 59 3.49 -4.81 16.36
CA ILE A 59 2.03 -4.88 16.26
C ILE A 59 1.65 -4.22 14.95
N TYR A 60 1.39 -5.06 13.95
CA TYR A 60 1.01 -4.62 12.62
C TYR A 60 -0.51 -4.63 12.47
N ILE A 61 -1.11 -3.51 12.06
CA ILE A 61 -2.52 -3.43 11.69
C ILE A 61 -2.73 -2.64 10.41
N GLU A 62 -3.77 -3.01 9.66
CA GLU A 62 -4.27 -2.24 8.53
C GLU A 62 -5.40 -1.32 9.03
N SER A 63 -5.23 -0.03 8.79
CA SER A 63 -6.12 1.01 9.30
C SER A 63 -7.44 0.98 8.53
N THR A 64 -8.53 1.16 9.26
CA THR A 64 -9.86 1.31 8.69
C THR A 64 -10.55 2.55 9.25
N PRO A 65 -11.57 3.08 8.56
CA PRO A 65 -12.27 4.29 8.98
C PRO A 65 -12.90 4.24 10.39
N GLN A 66 -13.25 3.05 10.92
CA GLN A 66 -13.94 2.92 12.22
C GLN A 66 -13.29 1.96 13.23
N GLU A 67 -12.43 1.02 12.82
CA GLU A 67 -11.98 -0.06 13.72
C GLU A 67 -10.50 0.00 14.10
N THR A 68 -9.75 1.01 13.63
CA THR A 68 -8.30 1.10 13.81
C THR A 68 -7.89 1.01 15.29
N GLU A 69 -8.54 1.79 16.15
CA GLU A 69 -8.26 1.87 17.58
C GLU A 69 -8.59 0.55 18.29
N ALA A 70 -9.73 -0.04 17.97
CA ALA A 70 -10.17 -1.31 18.55
C ALA A 70 -9.27 -2.49 18.13
N ARG A 71 -8.84 -2.50 16.85
CA ARG A 71 -7.89 -3.49 16.32
C ARG A 71 -6.52 -3.34 16.95
N LEU A 72 -6.04 -2.10 17.13
CA LEU A 72 -4.78 -1.81 17.80
C LEU A 72 -4.80 -2.32 19.24
N LEU A 73 -5.84 -1.99 19.99
CA LEU A 73 -6.00 -2.41 21.39
C LEU A 73 -6.03 -3.95 21.52
N ARG A 74 -6.73 -4.63 20.61
CA ARG A 74 -6.74 -6.11 20.55
C ARG A 74 -5.34 -6.66 20.24
N GLY A 75 -4.62 -6.03 19.32
CA GLY A 75 -3.25 -6.39 18.97
C GLY A 75 -2.27 -6.25 20.14
N LEU A 76 -2.39 -5.15 20.90
CA LEU A 76 -1.62 -4.89 22.12
C LEU A 76 -1.88 -5.95 23.18
N ARG A 77 -3.15 -6.20 23.52
CA ARG A 77 -3.52 -7.19 24.56
C ARG A 77 -3.10 -8.62 24.20
N LYS A 78 -3.12 -8.98 22.91
CA LYS A 78 -2.65 -10.29 22.45
C LYS A 78 -1.15 -10.51 22.72
N HIS A 79 -0.33 -9.47 22.58
CA HIS A 79 1.12 -9.57 22.76
C HIS A 79 1.59 -9.18 24.18
N CYS A 80 0.74 -8.49 24.93
CA CYS A 80 0.99 -8.04 26.29
C CYS A 80 -0.19 -8.46 27.20
N PRO A 81 -0.27 -9.73 27.61
CA PRO A 81 -1.38 -10.24 28.42
C PRO A 81 -1.41 -9.67 29.85
N ALA A 82 -0.36 -8.97 30.28
CA ALA A 82 -0.31 -8.26 31.56
C ALA A 82 -1.11 -6.95 31.56
N VAL A 83 -1.52 -6.45 30.38
CA VAL A 83 -2.35 -5.24 30.24
C VAL A 83 -3.76 -5.52 30.75
N GLU A 84 -4.27 -4.65 31.61
CA GLU A 84 -5.66 -4.74 32.11
C GLU A 84 -6.71 -4.61 30.99
N GLU A 85 -7.74 -5.46 31.02
CA GLU A 85 -8.76 -5.55 29.96
C GLU A 85 -9.69 -4.32 29.86
N ASN A 86 -9.72 -3.46 30.87
CA ASN A 86 -10.64 -2.31 30.93
C ASN A 86 -10.00 -0.98 30.51
N LEU A 87 -8.70 -0.95 30.23
CA LEU A 87 -8.00 0.28 29.85
C LEU A 87 -8.36 0.71 28.42
N SER A 88 -8.56 2.01 28.26
CA SER A 88 -8.64 2.66 26.94
C SER A 88 -7.31 2.56 26.19
N LEU A 89 -7.31 2.79 24.88
CA LEU A 89 -6.10 2.71 24.06
C LEU A 89 -4.97 3.63 24.58
N LYS A 90 -5.33 4.85 25.00
CA LYS A 90 -4.39 5.81 25.60
C LYS A 90 -3.79 5.29 26.90
N GLU A 91 -4.62 4.79 27.80
CA GLU A 91 -4.17 4.28 29.11
C GLU A 91 -3.29 3.04 28.93
N THR A 92 -3.63 2.14 28.00
CA THR A 92 -2.80 1.00 27.65
C THR A 92 -1.42 1.45 27.16
N LEU A 93 -1.32 2.36 26.19
CA LEU A 93 -0.02 2.84 25.72
C LEU A 93 0.76 3.60 26.80
N ALA A 94 0.06 4.34 27.67
CA ALA A 94 0.69 5.00 28.81
C ALA A 94 1.27 3.99 29.82
N SER A 95 0.56 2.90 30.13
CA SER A 95 1.03 1.84 31.02
C SER A 95 2.27 1.13 30.45
N LEU A 96 2.23 0.82 29.15
CA LEU A 96 3.34 0.21 28.42
C LEU A 96 4.57 1.13 28.39
N ARG A 97 4.38 2.44 28.18
CA ARG A 97 5.47 3.44 28.30
C ARG A 97 6.06 3.44 29.71
N CYS A 98 5.22 3.44 30.75
CA CYS A 98 5.68 3.40 32.14
C CYS A 98 6.37 2.07 32.52
N GLY A 99 6.22 1.03 31.70
CA GLY A 99 6.95 -0.25 31.81
C GLY A 99 6.39 -1.19 32.87
N GLY A 100 5.16 -0.96 33.32
CA GLY A 100 4.50 -1.85 34.28
C GLY A 100 4.16 -3.23 33.70
N GLU A 101 3.94 -3.31 32.39
CA GLU A 101 3.35 -4.47 31.71
C GLU A 101 4.24 -5.09 30.62
N LEU A 102 5.40 -4.48 30.36
CA LEU A 102 6.38 -4.98 29.39
C LEU A 102 7.49 -5.76 30.09
N PRO A 103 7.91 -6.93 29.56
CA PRO A 103 9.09 -7.61 30.05
C PRO A 103 10.34 -6.71 29.92
N GLU A 104 11.29 -6.87 30.84
CA GLU A 104 12.52 -6.06 30.85
C GLU A 104 13.25 -6.09 29.49
N GLY A 105 13.65 -4.91 29.02
CA GLY A 105 14.35 -4.76 27.74
C GLY A 105 13.49 -5.01 26.50
N LYS A 106 12.16 -5.13 26.63
CA LYS A 106 11.23 -5.18 25.50
C LYS A 106 10.72 -3.80 25.11
N LYS A 107 10.41 -3.67 23.83
CA LYS A 107 9.90 -2.47 23.19
C LYS A 107 8.77 -2.84 22.25
N ILE A 108 7.75 -2.00 22.13
CA ILE A 108 6.65 -2.17 21.18
C ILE A 108 6.86 -1.26 19.99
N LEU A 109 6.68 -1.83 18.79
CA LEU A 109 6.53 -1.08 17.55
C LEU A 109 5.10 -1.26 17.04
N VAL A 110 4.31 -0.21 17.04
CA VAL A 110 3.02 -0.16 16.35
C VAL A 110 3.26 0.21 14.90
N VAL A 111 2.72 -0.55 13.95
CA VAL A 111 2.73 -0.20 12.53
C VAL A 111 1.30 -0.06 12.03
N LEU A 112 0.96 1.15 11.58
CA LEU A 112 -0.33 1.48 11.00
C LEU A 112 -0.19 1.57 9.48
N ASP A 113 -0.62 0.53 8.77
CA ASP A 113 -0.67 0.55 7.30
C ASP A 113 -1.99 1.12 6.78
N GLN A 114 -1.98 1.60 5.53
CA GLN A 114 -3.11 2.25 4.87
C GLN A 114 -3.73 3.37 5.73
N PHE A 115 -2.89 4.13 6.42
CA PHE A 115 -3.36 5.11 7.41
C PHE A 115 -4.16 6.26 6.76
N GLU A 116 -4.07 6.44 5.45
CA GLU A 116 -4.98 7.27 4.67
C GLU A 116 -6.46 6.94 4.90
N GLN A 117 -6.83 5.67 5.15
CA GLN A 117 -8.21 5.27 5.41
C GLN A 117 -8.76 5.89 6.71
N TRP A 118 -7.90 5.99 7.73
CA TRP A 118 -8.25 6.65 8.98
C TRP A 118 -8.30 8.17 8.81
N LEU A 119 -7.33 8.75 8.10
CA LEU A 119 -7.27 10.19 7.80
C LEU A 119 -8.49 10.67 7.00
N GLN A 120 -8.96 9.88 6.03
CA GLN A 120 -10.13 10.21 5.20
C GLN A 120 -11.42 10.30 6.02
N ALA A 121 -11.58 9.40 6.99
CA ALA A 121 -12.80 9.26 7.77
C ALA A 121 -13.03 10.41 8.76
N ARG A 122 -11.99 11.19 9.07
CA ARG A 122 -11.96 12.12 10.20
C ARG A 122 -11.47 13.51 9.77
N LYS A 123 -12.26 14.21 8.95
CA LYS A 123 -11.90 15.56 8.45
C LYS A 123 -12.10 16.69 9.47
N GLU A 124 -12.76 16.48 10.61
CA GLU A 124 -13.22 17.59 11.49
C GLU A 124 -13.17 17.34 13.01
N THR A 125 -12.59 16.23 13.50
CA THR A 125 -12.58 15.94 14.95
C THR A 125 -11.18 16.13 15.53
N GLU A 126 -10.94 17.27 16.17
CA GLU A 126 -9.74 17.49 16.98
C GLU A 126 -9.74 16.51 18.18
N ASN A 127 -8.56 16.01 18.53
CA ASN A 127 -8.28 15.29 19.78
C ASN A 127 -8.92 13.89 19.91
N THR A 128 -8.80 13.08 18.86
CA THR A 128 -9.27 11.68 18.84
C THR A 128 -8.52 10.77 19.82
N ASP A 129 -9.15 9.65 20.20
CA ASP A 129 -8.53 8.62 21.04
C ASP A 129 -7.18 8.15 20.48
N LEU A 130 -7.06 8.03 19.14
CA LEU A 130 -5.81 7.64 18.49
C LEU A 130 -4.73 8.72 18.64
N VAL A 131 -5.07 9.99 18.46
CA VAL A 131 -4.12 11.11 18.67
C VAL A 131 -3.61 11.10 20.12
N GLN A 132 -4.51 11.00 21.09
CA GLN A 132 -4.12 10.96 22.51
C GLN A 132 -3.27 9.74 22.85
N ALA A 133 -3.53 8.61 22.21
CA ALA A 133 -2.78 7.38 22.37
C ALA A 133 -1.38 7.49 21.75
N LEU A 134 -1.25 7.96 20.51
CA LEU A 134 0.05 8.09 19.84
C LEU A 134 0.95 9.14 20.50
N ARG A 135 0.39 10.13 21.19
CA ARG A 135 1.16 11.03 22.09
C ARG A 135 1.84 10.30 23.24
N GLN A 136 1.45 9.06 23.56
CA GLN A 136 2.14 8.22 24.55
C GLN A 136 3.35 7.48 23.96
N CYS A 137 3.58 7.52 22.65
CA CYS A 137 4.80 6.97 22.06
C CYS A 137 6.01 7.82 22.48
N ASP A 138 6.97 7.19 23.16
CA ASP A 138 8.16 7.83 23.71
C ASP A 138 9.43 7.51 22.91
N GLY A 139 9.34 6.63 21.92
CA GLY A 139 10.50 6.18 21.18
C GLY A 139 11.28 5.06 21.87
N GLY A 140 11.37 5.08 23.19
CA GLY A 140 12.11 4.09 23.97
C GLY A 140 11.37 2.76 24.12
N ARG A 141 10.15 2.79 24.67
CA ARG A 141 9.35 1.59 24.97
C ARG A 141 8.18 1.40 24.02
N VAL A 142 7.62 2.49 23.51
CA VAL A 142 6.51 2.47 22.56
C VAL A 142 6.84 3.40 21.40
N GLN A 143 6.81 2.83 20.19
CA GLN A 143 6.99 3.53 18.93
C GLN A 143 5.83 3.30 17.98
N CYS A 144 5.61 4.25 17.07
CA CYS A 144 4.67 4.10 15.98
C CYS A 144 5.33 4.38 14.63
N LEU A 145 5.05 3.56 13.63
CA LEU A 145 5.37 3.79 12.23
C LEU A 145 4.05 3.90 11.45
N LEU A 146 3.79 5.08 10.91
CA LEU A 146 2.65 5.36 10.04
C LEU A 146 3.05 5.11 8.59
N MET A 147 2.21 4.41 7.86
CA MET A 147 2.39 4.23 6.42
C MET A 147 1.21 4.86 5.68
N VAL A 148 1.54 5.80 4.79
CA VAL A 148 0.55 6.62 4.10
C VAL A 148 0.92 6.70 2.63
N ARG A 149 -0.05 6.96 1.77
CA ARG A 149 0.24 7.41 0.41
C ARG A 149 0.69 8.88 0.37
N ASP A 150 1.47 9.22 -0.63
CA ASP A 150 1.99 10.59 -0.84
C ASP A 150 0.91 11.62 -1.15
N ASP A 151 -0.17 11.24 -1.84
CA ASP A 151 -1.33 12.10 -2.10
C ASP A 151 -2.07 12.58 -0.84
N PHE A 152 -1.85 11.93 0.32
CA PHE A 152 -2.37 12.36 1.62
C PHE A 152 -1.40 13.24 2.42
N TRP A 153 -0.32 13.76 1.80
CA TRP A 153 0.72 14.54 2.46
C TRP A 153 0.19 15.66 3.37
N LEU A 154 -0.79 16.43 2.89
CA LEU A 154 -1.36 17.53 3.67
C LEU A 154 -2.12 17.03 4.91
N ALA A 155 -2.88 15.94 4.78
CA ALA A 155 -3.64 15.36 5.88
C ALA A 155 -2.70 14.79 6.95
N ILE A 156 -1.68 14.03 6.54
CA ILE A 156 -0.71 13.48 7.49
C ILE A 156 0.15 14.56 8.15
N SER A 157 0.50 15.63 7.43
CA SER A 157 1.22 16.77 8.00
C SER A 157 0.41 17.51 9.07
N ARG A 158 -0.90 17.66 8.87
CA ARG A 158 -1.81 18.23 9.90
C ARG A 158 -1.91 17.31 11.11
N PHE A 159 -2.06 16.01 10.88
CA PHE A 159 -2.11 15.01 11.93
C PHE A 159 -0.84 15.00 12.80
N LEU A 160 0.35 15.01 12.18
CA LEU A 160 1.62 15.03 12.93
C LEU A 160 1.86 16.35 13.66
N ARG A 161 1.35 17.47 13.12
CA ARG A 161 1.33 18.74 13.85
C ARG A 161 0.45 18.66 15.10
N GLU A 162 -0.70 18.01 15.02
CA GLU A 162 -1.55 17.74 16.18
C GLU A 162 -0.87 16.82 17.20
N LEU A 163 0.02 15.93 16.76
CA LEU A 163 0.89 15.14 17.65
C LEU A 163 2.09 15.92 18.19
N GLU A 164 2.32 17.16 17.74
CA GLU A 164 3.50 17.97 18.06
C GLU A 164 4.83 17.31 17.64
N ILE A 165 4.80 16.55 16.54
CA ILE A 165 5.96 15.83 16.01
C ILE A 165 6.41 16.48 14.69
N PRO A 166 7.63 17.04 14.61
CA PRO A 166 8.16 17.56 13.36
C PRO A 166 8.47 16.41 12.38
N LEU A 167 8.24 16.64 11.09
CA LEU A 167 8.67 15.72 10.03
C LEU A 167 10.06 16.11 9.55
N VAL A 168 11.04 15.24 9.76
CA VAL A 168 12.41 15.42 9.31
C VAL A 168 12.83 14.22 8.46
N GLU A 169 13.11 14.48 7.19
CA GLU A 169 13.57 13.46 6.25
C GLU A 169 14.90 12.86 6.70
N GLY A 170 14.99 11.54 6.71
CA GLY A 170 16.18 10.84 7.20
C GLY A 170 16.30 10.77 8.73
N GLU A 171 15.28 11.21 9.48
CA GLU A 171 15.19 10.99 10.93
C GLU A 171 13.96 10.18 11.30
N ASN A 172 12.76 10.72 11.04
CA ASN A 172 11.49 10.05 11.29
C ASN A 172 10.60 9.97 10.04
N CYS A 173 11.08 10.44 8.89
CA CYS A 173 10.35 10.41 7.63
C CYS A 173 11.19 9.79 6.52
N ALA A 174 10.59 8.92 5.70
CA ALA A 174 11.22 8.41 4.48
C ALA A 174 10.22 8.14 3.35
N LEU A 175 10.64 8.47 2.13
CA LEU A 175 9.93 8.16 0.90
C LEU A 175 10.26 6.73 0.42
N THR A 176 9.24 5.97 0.06
CA THR A 176 9.35 4.74 -0.74
C THR A 176 8.80 5.01 -2.13
N ASP A 177 9.71 5.36 -3.03
CA ASP A 177 9.42 5.67 -4.42
C ASP A 177 9.23 4.39 -5.26
N LEU A 178 8.73 4.57 -6.48
CA LEU A 178 8.67 3.55 -7.51
C LEU A 178 10.06 3.03 -7.89
N PHE A 179 10.12 1.86 -8.50
CA PHE A 179 11.39 1.26 -8.91
C PHE A 179 11.99 2.03 -10.09
N ASP A 180 13.30 2.28 -10.02
CA ASP A 180 14.07 2.58 -11.21
C ASP A 180 14.18 1.33 -12.11
N LEU A 181 14.55 1.54 -13.37
CA LEU A 181 14.63 0.48 -14.37
C LEU A 181 15.60 -0.65 -13.95
N ASP A 182 16.72 -0.30 -13.32
CA ASP A 182 17.74 -1.26 -12.88
C ASP A 182 17.23 -2.15 -11.74
N HIS A 183 16.52 -1.57 -10.79
CA HIS A 183 15.91 -2.27 -9.67
C HIS A 183 14.75 -3.14 -10.16
N ALA A 184 13.89 -2.59 -11.01
CA ALA A 184 12.79 -3.33 -11.63
C ALA A 184 13.30 -4.55 -12.40
N HIS A 185 14.37 -4.40 -13.20
CA HIS A 185 15.03 -5.49 -13.90
C HIS A 185 15.52 -6.58 -12.93
N LYS A 186 16.19 -6.19 -11.82
CA LYS A 186 16.66 -7.15 -10.81
C LYS A 186 15.51 -7.89 -10.12
N VAL A 187 14.41 -7.20 -9.83
CA VAL A 187 13.22 -7.82 -9.22
C VAL A 187 12.54 -8.78 -10.18
N LEU A 188 12.36 -8.39 -11.45
CA LEU A 188 11.78 -9.27 -12.47
C LEU A 188 12.66 -10.50 -12.72
N ALA A 189 13.98 -10.32 -12.80
CA ALA A 189 14.92 -11.42 -12.90
C ALA A 189 14.81 -12.38 -11.69
N ALA A 190 14.63 -11.85 -10.48
CA ALA A 190 14.43 -12.67 -9.28
C ALA A 190 13.13 -13.49 -9.35
N PHE A 191 12.04 -12.93 -9.88
CA PHE A 191 10.82 -13.70 -10.16
C PHE A 191 11.08 -14.82 -11.16
N GLY A 192 11.80 -14.52 -12.25
CA GLY A 192 12.11 -15.51 -13.28
C GLY A 192 12.92 -16.69 -12.74
N LYS A 193 13.89 -16.44 -11.86
CA LYS A 193 14.64 -17.48 -11.15
C LYS A 193 13.73 -18.31 -10.24
N ALA A 194 12.92 -17.65 -9.42
CA ALA A 194 11.98 -18.32 -8.53
C ALA A 194 10.94 -19.19 -9.27
N PHE A 195 10.54 -18.79 -10.48
CA PHE A 195 9.63 -19.57 -11.33
C PHE A 195 10.33 -20.63 -12.20
N GLY A 196 11.65 -20.76 -12.10
CA GLY A 196 12.46 -21.67 -12.92
C GLY A 196 12.44 -21.31 -14.41
N LYS A 197 12.21 -20.04 -14.75
CA LYS A 197 12.20 -19.50 -16.13
C LYS A 197 13.51 -18.87 -16.52
N LEU A 198 14.31 -18.45 -15.54
CA LEU A 198 15.66 -17.93 -15.71
C LEU A 198 16.65 -18.80 -14.91
N PRO A 199 17.90 -18.93 -15.38
CA PRO A 199 18.94 -19.62 -14.65
C PRO A 199 19.36 -18.86 -13.38
N GLU A 200 19.86 -19.59 -12.38
CA GLU A 200 20.32 -19.00 -11.11
C GLU A 200 21.54 -18.10 -11.29
N GLU A 201 22.44 -18.44 -12.21
CA GLU A 201 23.62 -17.66 -12.54
C GLU A 201 23.33 -16.66 -13.68
N ILE A 202 23.78 -15.42 -13.50
CA ILE A 202 23.57 -14.35 -14.50
C ILE A 202 24.27 -14.69 -15.82
N ASN A 203 25.43 -15.35 -15.75
CA ASN A 203 26.24 -15.72 -16.91
C ASN A 203 25.57 -16.76 -17.82
N ASP A 204 24.61 -17.52 -17.30
CA ASP A 204 23.87 -18.54 -18.05
C ASP A 204 22.62 -17.96 -18.71
N THR A 205 22.29 -16.69 -18.43
CA THR A 205 21.09 -16.04 -18.99
C THR A 205 21.26 -15.84 -20.49
N THR A 206 20.34 -16.40 -21.27
CA THR A 206 20.41 -16.30 -22.73
C THR A 206 20.16 -14.87 -23.19
N LYS A 207 20.62 -14.55 -24.41
CA LYS A 207 20.36 -13.24 -25.03
C LYS A 207 18.85 -12.98 -25.15
N GLU A 208 18.06 -13.99 -25.52
CA GLU A 208 16.60 -13.88 -25.61
C GLU A 208 15.94 -13.56 -24.26
N GLN A 209 16.42 -14.18 -23.17
CA GLN A 209 15.92 -13.90 -21.82
C GLN A 209 16.25 -12.47 -21.37
N ASN A 210 17.47 -12.00 -21.65
CA ASN A 210 17.85 -10.60 -21.37
C ASN A 210 17.04 -9.61 -22.22
N ASP A 211 16.81 -9.92 -23.50
CA ASP A 211 15.97 -9.10 -24.38
C ASP A 211 14.51 -9.06 -23.89
N PHE A 212 13.98 -10.19 -23.40
CA PHE A 212 12.66 -10.26 -22.75
C PHE A 212 12.59 -9.35 -21.51
N LEU A 213 13.58 -9.40 -20.61
CA LEU A 213 13.60 -8.57 -19.42
C LEU A 213 13.65 -7.08 -19.79
N ASN A 214 14.54 -6.69 -20.72
CA ASN A 214 14.65 -5.30 -21.15
C ASN A 214 13.37 -4.78 -21.80
N GLN A 215 12.75 -5.55 -22.69
CA GLN A 215 11.48 -5.17 -23.32
C GLN A 215 10.33 -5.10 -22.31
N SER A 216 10.28 -6.03 -21.36
CA SER A 216 9.28 -6.02 -20.30
C SER A 216 9.40 -4.80 -19.41
N ILE A 217 10.62 -4.45 -18.97
CA ILE A 217 10.84 -3.29 -18.12
C ILE A 217 10.57 -1.98 -18.87
N ALA A 218 11.06 -1.83 -20.11
CA ALA A 218 10.81 -0.65 -20.92
C ALA A 218 9.30 -0.43 -21.13
N GLY A 219 8.57 -1.50 -21.38
CA GLY A 219 7.14 -1.41 -21.62
C GLY A 219 6.26 -1.34 -20.37
N LEU A 220 6.78 -1.69 -19.18
CA LEU A 220 6.12 -1.48 -17.89
C LEU A 220 6.50 -0.15 -17.23
N SER A 221 7.48 0.56 -17.79
CA SER A 221 7.95 1.83 -17.27
C SER A 221 7.12 3.00 -17.76
N GLU A 222 6.79 3.90 -16.84
CA GLU A 222 6.17 5.20 -17.10
C GLU A 222 7.14 6.26 -16.57
N GLU A 223 7.51 7.23 -17.41
CA GLU A 223 8.47 8.30 -17.04
C GLU A 223 9.81 7.78 -16.46
N GLY A 224 10.25 6.59 -16.88
CA GLY A 224 11.48 5.96 -16.40
C GLY A 224 11.38 5.29 -15.02
N LYS A 225 10.17 5.15 -14.48
CA LYS A 225 9.85 4.47 -13.22
C LYS A 225 8.92 3.29 -13.47
N VAL A 226 8.99 2.27 -12.62
CA VAL A 226 8.14 1.07 -12.70
C VAL A 226 7.37 0.90 -11.40
N ILE A 227 6.05 0.77 -11.53
CA ILE A 227 5.19 0.49 -10.39
C ILE A 227 5.36 -0.97 -9.97
N CYS A 228 5.72 -1.19 -8.70
CA CYS A 228 6.13 -2.51 -8.19
C CYS A 228 5.00 -3.56 -8.31
N ILE A 229 3.74 -3.15 -8.11
CA ILE A 229 2.61 -4.07 -8.26
C ILE A 229 2.41 -4.50 -9.71
N ARG A 230 2.60 -3.61 -10.69
CA ARG A 230 2.50 -3.96 -12.12
C ARG A 230 3.54 -5.00 -12.51
N LEU A 231 4.76 -4.85 -12.01
CA LEU A 231 5.84 -5.80 -12.23
C LEU A 231 5.55 -7.17 -11.62
N ALA A 232 4.99 -7.22 -10.41
CA ALA A 232 4.60 -8.47 -9.78
C ALA A 232 3.45 -9.17 -10.50
N LEU A 233 2.42 -8.42 -10.91
CA LEU A 233 1.29 -8.93 -11.69
C LEU A 233 1.76 -9.49 -13.03
N PHE A 234 2.61 -8.75 -13.75
CA PHE A 234 3.21 -9.20 -15.00
C PHE A 234 3.98 -10.52 -14.81
N ALA A 235 4.80 -10.61 -13.77
CA ALA A 235 5.55 -11.82 -13.48
C ALA A 235 4.62 -13.02 -13.22
N GLU A 236 3.52 -12.83 -12.50
CA GLU A 236 2.54 -13.90 -12.20
C GLU A 236 1.83 -14.38 -13.48
N ILE A 237 1.44 -13.49 -14.38
CA ILE A 237 0.83 -13.85 -15.69
C ILE A 237 1.82 -14.64 -16.56
N MET A 238 3.10 -14.28 -16.49
CA MET A 238 4.17 -14.93 -17.26
C MET A 238 4.72 -16.19 -16.60
N LYS A 239 4.29 -16.54 -15.39
CA LYS A 239 4.79 -17.67 -14.61
C LYS A 239 4.64 -19.02 -15.31
N GLY A 240 3.54 -19.21 -16.05
CA GLY A 240 3.29 -20.45 -16.81
C GLY A 240 4.01 -20.50 -18.17
N LYS A 241 4.44 -19.34 -18.69
CA LYS A 241 4.86 -19.15 -20.09
C LYS A 241 6.40 -19.08 -20.18
N PRO A 242 7.01 -19.40 -21.34
CA PRO A 242 8.45 -19.20 -21.52
C PRO A 242 8.78 -17.70 -21.59
N TRP A 243 9.91 -17.29 -20.99
CA TRP A 243 10.33 -15.89 -20.91
C TRP A 243 11.17 -15.53 -22.14
N THR A 244 10.49 -15.34 -23.26
CA THR A 244 11.10 -14.96 -24.53
C THR A 244 10.36 -13.78 -25.18
N PRO A 245 11.02 -13.00 -26.05
CA PRO A 245 10.37 -11.87 -26.74
C PRO A 245 9.16 -12.30 -27.59
N ALA A 246 9.21 -13.51 -28.16
CA ALA A 246 8.09 -14.05 -28.94
C ALA A 246 6.83 -14.23 -28.08
N THR A 247 6.99 -14.71 -26.84
CA THR A 247 5.87 -14.87 -25.90
C THR A 247 5.34 -13.53 -25.42
N LEU A 248 6.22 -12.55 -25.20
CA LEU A 248 5.82 -11.18 -24.87
C LEU A 248 4.94 -10.56 -25.96
N ASN A 249 5.32 -10.74 -27.23
CA ASN A 249 4.51 -10.29 -28.36
C ASN A 249 3.17 -11.04 -28.47
N ALA A 250 3.16 -12.35 -28.16
CA ALA A 250 1.95 -13.17 -28.22
C ALA A 250 0.90 -12.79 -27.16
N VAL A 251 1.30 -12.21 -26.03
CA VAL A 251 0.38 -11.70 -24.99
C VAL A 251 -0.01 -10.23 -25.21
N GLY A 252 0.28 -9.66 -26.39
CA GLY A 252 -0.06 -8.28 -26.72
C GLY A 252 0.91 -7.24 -26.16
N GLY A 253 2.16 -7.63 -25.87
CA GLY A 253 3.17 -6.74 -25.30
C GLY A 253 2.94 -6.43 -23.82
N THR A 254 3.60 -5.39 -23.32
CA THR A 254 3.47 -4.94 -21.91
C THR A 254 2.19 -4.15 -21.63
N THR A 255 1.59 -3.53 -22.64
CA THR A 255 0.29 -2.85 -22.58
C THR A 255 -0.88 -3.85 -22.59
N GLY A 256 -0.73 -5.01 -23.24
CA GLY A 256 -1.72 -6.11 -23.22
C GLY A 256 -1.80 -6.85 -21.88
N VAL A 257 -0.92 -6.56 -20.92
CA VAL A 257 -0.83 -7.24 -19.62
C VAL A 257 -2.04 -6.92 -18.75
N GLY A 258 -2.53 -5.67 -18.76
CA GLY A 258 -3.74 -5.29 -18.02
C GLY A 258 -4.98 -6.02 -18.56
N VAL A 259 -5.11 -6.10 -19.88
CA VAL A 259 -6.21 -6.82 -20.54
C VAL A 259 -6.11 -8.32 -20.30
N THR A 260 -4.92 -8.92 -20.45
CA THR A 260 -4.69 -10.35 -20.21
C THR A 260 -4.91 -10.70 -18.73
N PHE A 261 -4.53 -9.83 -17.80
CA PHE A 261 -4.80 -10.00 -16.37
C PHE A 261 -6.30 -10.01 -16.08
N LEU A 262 -7.03 -9.04 -16.63
CA LEU A 262 -8.48 -8.95 -16.47
C LEU A 262 -9.17 -10.16 -17.10
N GLU A 263 -8.73 -10.62 -18.26
CA GLU A 263 -9.23 -11.83 -18.90
C GLU A 263 -8.90 -13.09 -18.09
N GLU A 264 -7.69 -13.25 -17.56
CA GLU A 264 -7.32 -14.39 -16.71
C GLU A 264 -8.05 -14.37 -15.35
N THR A 265 -8.34 -13.18 -14.81
CA THR A 265 -8.98 -13.01 -13.49
C THR A 265 -10.50 -13.12 -13.57
N PHE A 266 -11.13 -12.54 -14.58
CA PHE A 266 -12.59 -12.47 -14.70
C PHE A 266 -13.16 -13.39 -15.78
N SER A 267 -12.41 -13.75 -16.83
CA SER A 267 -12.96 -14.43 -18.02
C SER A 267 -12.46 -15.87 -18.20
N ALA A 268 -11.31 -16.24 -17.64
CA ALA A 268 -10.71 -17.55 -17.87
C ALA A 268 -11.52 -18.69 -17.24
N ALA A 269 -11.52 -19.86 -17.88
CA ALA A 269 -12.21 -21.04 -17.36
C ALA A 269 -11.71 -21.48 -15.96
N ALA A 270 -10.48 -21.10 -15.59
CA ALA A 270 -9.86 -21.36 -14.30
C ALA A 270 -10.16 -20.29 -13.22
N ALA A 271 -10.81 -19.16 -13.59
CA ALA A 271 -11.10 -18.08 -12.66
C ALA A 271 -12.16 -18.46 -11.62
N PRO A 272 -12.08 -17.92 -10.38
CA PRO A 272 -13.09 -18.14 -9.35
C PRO A 272 -14.50 -17.86 -9.88
N PRO A 273 -15.51 -18.72 -9.62
CA PRO A 273 -16.87 -18.51 -10.12
C PRO A 273 -17.46 -17.14 -9.73
N GLN A 274 -17.06 -16.61 -8.58
CA GLN A 274 -17.46 -15.28 -8.11
C GLN A 274 -16.87 -14.16 -8.99
N HIS A 275 -15.62 -14.28 -9.43
CA HIS A 275 -15.00 -13.31 -10.33
C HIS A 275 -15.66 -13.38 -11.71
N ARG A 276 -15.89 -14.58 -12.24
CA ARG A 276 -16.61 -14.78 -13.52
C ARG A 276 -18.03 -14.21 -13.51
N TYR A 277 -18.71 -14.27 -12.38
CA TYR A 277 -20.05 -13.68 -12.23
C TYR A 277 -20.05 -12.16 -12.41
N HIS A 278 -18.96 -11.48 -12.05
CA HIS A 278 -18.85 -10.03 -12.12
C HIS A 278 -18.10 -9.51 -13.36
N GLU A 279 -17.68 -10.36 -14.30
CA GLU A 279 -16.85 -9.99 -15.45
C GLU A 279 -17.40 -8.79 -16.25
N SER A 280 -18.69 -8.84 -16.63
CA SER A 280 -19.32 -7.80 -17.43
C SER A 280 -19.40 -6.46 -16.69
N ALA A 281 -19.71 -6.51 -15.39
CA ALA A 281 -19.81 -5.35 -14.53
C ALA A 281 -18.43 -4.75 -14.22
N ALA A 282 -17.42 -5.59 -13.99
CA ALA A 282 -16.03 -5.17 -13.80
C ALA A 282 -15.52 -4.45 -15.06
N ARG A 283 -15.73 -5.03 -16.24
CA ARG A 283 -15.34 -4.40 -17.52
C ARG A 283 -16.00 -3.04 -17.71
N ALA A 284 -17.30 -2.92 -17.42
CA ALA A 284 -18.01 -1.64 -17.54
C ALA A 284 -17.48 -0.56 -16.59
N ILE A 285 -17.19 -0.91 -15.32
CA ILE A 285 -16.60 0.00 -14.35
C ILE A 285 -15.20 0.42 -14.80
N LEU A 286 -14.34 -0.53 -15.16
CA LEU A 286 -12.96 -0.24 -15.55
C LEU A 286 -12.89 0.57 -16.85
N SER A 287 -13.69 0.22 -17.86
CA SER A 287 -13.83 1.02 -19.09
C SER A 287 -14.27 2.45 -18.82
N ALA A 288 -15.11 2.66 -17.81
CA ALA A 288 -15.60 3.99 -17.48
C ALA A 288 -14.61 4.80 -16.64
N LEU A 289 -13.64 4.16 -15.99
CA LEU A 289 -12.61 4.85 -15.19
C LEU A 289 -11.31 5.09 -15.98
N LEU A 290 -11.17 4.46 -17.16
CA LEU A 290 -10.08 4.74 -18.11
C LEU A 290 -10.24 6.16 -18.71
N PRO A 291 -9.17 6.96 -18.81
CA PRO A 291 -9.22 8.26 -19.47
C PRO A 291 -9.46 8.11 -20.99
N GLU A 292 -10.13 9.10 -21.62
CA GLU A 292 -10.15 9.19 -23.07
C GLU A 292 -8.72 9.48 -23.57
N CYS A 293 -8.20 8.62 -24.46
CA CYS A 293 -6.81 8.65 -24.94
C CYS A 293 -6.22 10.06 -25.11
N GLY A 294 -5.18 10.38 -24.33
CA GLY A 294 -4.26 11.48 -24.59
C GLY A 294 -4.48 12.78 -23.80
N LEU A 295 -5.34 12.80 -22.79
CA LEU A 295 -5.50 13.96 -21.90
C LEU A 295 -5.46 13.54 -20.43
N ASP A 296 -4.47 14.09 -19.71
CA ASP A 296 -4.19 14.00 -18.27
C ASP A 296 -4.17 12.61 -17.60
N ILE A 297 -3.07 12.36 -16.88
CA ILE A 297 -2.68 11.14 -16.14
C ILE A 297 -3.60 10.86 -14.92
N LYS A 298 -4.80 11.47 -14.90
CA LYS A 298 -5.83 11.27 -13.90
C LYS A 298 -7.07 10.70 -14.60
N GLY A 299 -7.25 9.37 -14.54
CA GLY A 299 -8.48 8.71 -14.96
C GLY A 299 -9.75 9.39 -14.41
N GLU A 300 -10.86 9.27 -15.15
CA GLU A 300 -12.10 9.96 -14.83
C GLU A 300 -12.60 9.59 -13.43
N MET A 301 -12.69 10.58 -12.54
CA MET A 301 -13.21 10.35 -11.20
C MET A 301 -14.73 10.16 -11.25
N LYS A 302 -15.21 8.94 -10.99
CA LYS A 302 -16.66 8.61 -11.02
C LYS A 302 -17.24 8.34 -9.64
N SER A 303 -18.44 8.84 -9.41
CA SER A 303 -19.17 8.65 -8.16
C SER A 303 -19.68 7.21 -8.02
N ARG A 304 -19.92 6.77 -6.78
CA ARG A 304 -20.53 5.45 -6.48
C ARG A 304 -21.86 5.25 -7.20
N LYS A 305 -22.64 6.33 -7.36
CA LYS A 305 -23.95 6.26 -8.01
C LYS A 305 -23.79 5.99 -9.51
N GLU A 306 -22.86 6.68 -10.16
CA GLU A 306 -22.55 6.46 -11.58
C GLU A 306 -21.97 5.07 -11.81
N LEU A 307 -21.05 4.61 -10.96
CA LEU A 307 -20.49 3.26 -11.07
C LEU A 307 -21.53 2.17 -10.84
N LEU A 308 -22.49 2.36 -9.92
CA LEU A 308 -23.59 1.42 -9.69
C LEU A 308 -24.54 1.31 -10.90
N GLU A 309 -24.78 2.44 -11.57
CA GLU A 309 -25.57 2.50 -12.80
C GLU A 309 -24.82 1.81 -13.96
N LEU A 310 -23.53 2.12 -14.13
CA LEU A 310 -22.66 1.56 -15.17
C LEU A 310 -22.40 0.06 -14.99
N SER A 311 -22.32 -0.43 -13.76
CA SER A 311 -22.09 -1.85 -13.48
C SER A 311 -23.33 -2.72 -13.76
N GLY A 312 -24.50 -2.12 -14.03
CA GLY A 312 -25.76 -2.85 -14.20
C GLY A 312 -26.36 -3.40 -12.90
N TYR A 313 -25.77 -3.07 -11.74
CA TYR A 313 -26.22 -3.57 -10.42
C TYR A 313 -27.19 -2.61 -9.70
N THR A 314 -27.80 -1.67 -10.42
CA THR A 314 -28.84 -0.76 -9.88
C THR A 314 -29.93 -1.48 -9.06
N ARG A 315 -30.30 -2.71 -9.45
CA ARG A 315 -31.30 -3.54 -8.75
C ARG A 315 -30.71 -4.54 -7.73
N ARG A 316 -29.37 -4.60 -7.61
CA ARG A 316 -28.60 -5.54 -6.76
C ARG A 316 -27.40 -4.83 -6.11
N PRO A 317 -27.61 -3.90 -5.18
CA PRO A 317 -26.52 -3.12 -4.59
C PRO A 317 -25.52 -3.96 -3.77
N GLN A 318 -25.92 -5.14 -3.28
CA GLN A 318 -25.03 -6.06 -2.57
C GLN A 318 -23.96 -6.66 -3.51
N ASP A 319 -24.36 -7.10 -4.71
CA ASP A 319 -23.45 -7.59 -5.76
C ASP A 319 -22.45 -6.50 -6.19
N PHE A 320 -22.86 -5.23 -6.15
CA PHE A 320 -21.97 -4.10 -6.41
C PHE A 320 -20.95 -3.89 -5.29
N ASP A 321 -21.37 -3.98 -4.03
CA ASP A 321 -20.45 -3.84 -2.90
C ASP A 321 -19.44 -5.00 -2.85
N ASP A 322 -19.85 -6.21 -3.23
CA ASP A 322 -18.95 -7.35 -3.41
C ASP A 322 -17.96 -7.13 -4.57
N LEU A 323 -18.41 -6.63 -5.73
CA LEU A 323 -17.53 -6.27 -6.83
C LEU A 323 -16.52 -5.18 -6.43
N ILE A 324 -16.96 -4.11 -5.77
CA ILE A 324 -16.06 -3.06 -5.29
C ILE A 324 -15.06 -3.62 -4.28
N ARG A 325 -15.46 -4.54 -3.39
CA ARG A 325 -14.53 -5.23 -2.49
C ARG A 325 -13.50 -6.04 -3.28
N ILE A 326 -13.89 -6.75 -4.33
CA ILE A 326 -12.94 -7.48 -5.18
C ILE A 326 -11.98 -6.47 -5.83
N LEU A 327 -12.50 -5.43 -6.50
CA LEU A 327 -11.72 -4.40 -7.21
C LEU A 327 -10.75 -3.61 -6.30
N ASP A 328 -11.14 -3.31 -5.07
CA ASP A 328 -10.37 -2.50 -4.11
C ASP A 328 -9.50 -3.35 -3.17
N SER A 329 -10.05 -4.42 -2.61
CA SER A 329 -9.37 -5.22 -1.58
C SER A 329 -8.57 -6.40 -2.15
N GLU A 330 -9.11 -7.10 -3.16
CA GLU A 330 -8.47 -8.31 -3.70
C GLU A 330 -7.50 -8.00 -4.83
N ILE A 331 -7.95 -7.26 -5.85
CA ILE A 331 -7.12 -6.97 -7.04
C ILE A 331 -6.52 -5.56 -7.03
N ARG A 332 -6.96 -4.68 -6.11
CA ARG A 332 -6.42 -3.32 -5.89
C ARG A 332 -6.33 -2.46 -7.16
N LEU A 333 -7.27 -2.61 -8.08
CA LEU A 333 -7.34 -1.83 -9.32
C LEU A 333 -8.03 -0.47 -9.15
N VAL A 334 -8.90 -0.36 -8.15
CA VAL A 334 -9.71 0.83 -7.91
C VAL A 334 -9.57 1.24 -6.44
N THR A 335 -9.47 2.53 -6.13
CA THR A 335 -9.52 3.02 -4.73
C THR A 335 -10.50 4.18 -4.60
N PRO A 336 -11.27 4.22 -3.49
CA PRO A 336 -12.11 5.37 -3.20
C PRO A 336 -11.28 6.67 -2.99
N THR A 337 -11.64 7.73 -3.71
CA THR A 337 -11.01 9.07 -3.70
C THR A 337 -12.09 10.15 -3.54
N ASP A 338 -11.73 11.38 -3.18
CA ASP A 338 -12.63 12.56 -3.09
C ASP A 338 -12.25 13.59 -4.18
N PRO A 339 -13.20 14.34 -4.77
CA PRO A 339 -12.99 15.19 -5.96
C PRO A 339 -12.24 16.49 -5.71
N LYS A 340 -11.79 16.76 -4.48
CA LYS A 340 -11.20 18.05 -4.11
C LYS A 340 -9.69 18.15 -4.37
N GLY A 341 -9.14 17.31 -5.24
CA GLY A 341 -7.72 17.30 -5.61
C GLY A 341 -7.39 18.01 -6.94
N LEU A 342 -8.35 18.70 -7.54
CA LEU A 342 -8.18 19.49 -8.76
C LEU A 342 -8.65 20.92 -8.44
N GLU A 343 -7.71 21.87 -8.41
CA GLU A 343 -8.07 23.29 -8.40
C GLU A 343 -8.68 23.65 -9.75
N GLY A 344 -9.88 24.24 -9.71
CA GLY A 344 -10.63 24.78 -10.82
C GLY A 344 -11.95 25.36 -10.30
N ASP A 345 -12.11 26.67 -10.44
CA ASP A 345 -13.16 27.51 -9.84
C ASP A 345 -14.60 27.09 -10.17
N GLU A 346 -15.24 26.21 -9.38
CA GLU A 346 -16.71 26.09 -9.36
C GLU A 346 -17.25 25.78 -7.95
N GLU A 347 -17.21 26.80 -7.09
CA GLU A 347 -17.77 26.78 -5.71
C GLU A 347 -19.28 26.46 -5.66
N SER A 348 -20.00 26.56 -6.78
CA SER A 348 -21.43 26.27 -6.88
C SER A 348 -21.79 24.79 -7.07
N ILE A 349 -20.88 23.94 -7.58
CA ILE A 349 -21.14 22.49 -7.74
C ILE A 349 -20.85 21.72 -6.44
N LEU A 350 -19.97 22.25 -5.59
CA LEU A 350 -19.49 21.63 -4.35
C LEU A 350 -20.57 21.42 -3.25
N GLN A 351 -21.73 22.07 -3.37
CA GLN A 351 -22.86 21.84 -2.45
C GLN A 351 -23.72 20.62 -2.83
N SER A 352 -23.71 20.15 -4.08
CA SER A 352 -24.52 19.00 -4.51
C SER A 352 -23.81 17.64 -4.37
N LEU A 353 -22.48 17.64 -4.17
CA LEU A 353 -21.63 16.45 -4.13
C LEU A 353 -21.35 15.90 -2.70
N LYS A 354 -21.98 16.47 -1.66
CA LYS A 354 -21.82 16.01 -0.27
C LYS A 354 -22.33 14.57 -0.10
N GLY A 355 -21.44 13.65 0.31
CA GLY A 355 -21.78 12.27 0.70
C GLY A 355 -21.55 11.20 -0.37
N GLN A 356 -20.92 11.54 -1.51
CA GLN A 356 -20.63 10.59 -2.57
C GLN A 356 -19.18 10.08 -2.47
N ARG A 357 -18.99 8.75 -2.50
CA ARG A 357 -17.66 8.13 -2.66
C ARG A 357 -17.31 8.17 -4.13
N PHE A 358 -16.14 8.67 -4.49
CA PHE A 358 -15.64 8.56 -5.85
C PHE A 358 -14.58 7.48 -5.94
N PHE A 359 -14.32 6.97 -7.14
CA PHE A 359 -13.38 5.89 -7.37
C PHE A 359 -12.45 6.28 -8.52
N PHE A 360 -11.21 5.81 -8.45
CA PHE A 360 -10.15 6.11 -9.41
C PHE A 360 -9.45 4.81 -9.85
N PHE A 361 -9.11 4.72 -11.13
CA PHE A 361 -8.42 3.56 -11.71
C PHE A 361 -6.91 3.80 -11.80
N PHE A 362 -6.10 2.84 -11.34
CA PHE A 362 -4.64 2.97 -11.24
C PHE A 362 -3.85 2.61 -12.52
N HIS A 363 -4.55 2.22 -13.58
CA HIS A 363 -3.94 1.66 -14.77
C HIS A 363 -4.39 2.43 -16.01
N ASP A 364 -3.53 2.53 -17.01
CA ASP A 364 -3.93 2.84 -18.38
C ASP A 364 -4.12 1.55 -19.17
#